data_AF-A0A133NNI5-F1
#
_entry.id   AF-A0A133NNI5-F1
#
_cell.length_a   1.000
_cell.length_b   1.000
_cell.length_c   1.000
_cell.angle_alpha   90.00
_cell.angle_beta   90.00
_cell.angle_gamma   90.00
#
_symmetry.space_group_name_H-M   'P 1'
#
loop_
_entity.id
_entity.type
_entity.pdbx_description
1 polymer ?
#
loop_
_entity_poly.entity_id
_entity_poly.type
_entity_poly.pdbx_seq_one_letter_code
_entity_poly.pdbx_strand_id
1 'polypeptide(L)'
;MSAEIKAVSANGICDISDINNVRESASREITDVVFDLQLLVDWDARRTLAADYPDFIGEVLFSFEPEWGFEFHESLREAGWSRSRALTSFDEHHGPAVTWLYRLYFERFECGFVGERADASAAARELIASDVRVWALGNASSDWLNCARKTCPILGELNGVCASYESHLRKPDVMLYRAFLQQAGLSAASTIFLEGDSRAASAASLLYS
;
A
#
# COMPACT_ATOMS: atom_id res chain seq x y z
N MET A 1 3.54 18.16 -1.34
CA MET A 1 2.11 18.26 -0.99
C MET A 1 1.83 17.10 -0.06
N SER A 2 1.31 17.36 1.13
CA SER A 2 0.83 16.29 2.02
C SER A 2 -0.23 15.50 1.25
N ALA A 3 -0.09 14.18 1.15
CA ALA A 3 -1.09 13.35 0.49
C ALA A 3 -2.42 13.54 1.23
N GLU A 4 -3.50 13.78 0.50
CA GLU A 4 -4.84 13.93 1.08
C GLU A 4 -5.29 12.56 1.59
N ILE A 5 -5.33 12.38 2.91
CA ILE A 5 -5.75 11.14 3.55
C ILE A 5 -7.26 11.18 3.71
N LYS A 6 -7.95 10.09 3.39
CA LYS A 6 -9.40 9.95 3.54
C LYS A 6 -9.71 8.96 4.64
N ALA A 7 -10.42 9.40 5.68
CA ALA A 7 -11.00 8.51 6.66
C ALA A 7 -12.38 8.06 6.22
N VAL A 8 -12.58 6.75 6.21
CA VAL A 8 -13.81 6.08 5.82
C VAL A 8 -14.40 5.37 7.03
N SER A 9 -15.66 5.69 7.34
CA SER A 9 -16.40 5.14 8.47
C SER A 9 -17.89 5.01 8.15
N ALA A 10 -18.69 4.54 9.12
CA ALA A 10 -20.15 4.50 9.01
C ALA A 10 -20.79 5.89 8.78
N ASN A 11 -20.09 6.96 9.14
CA ASN A 11 -20.54 8.34 8.95
C ASN A 11 -20.19 8.90 7.55
N GLY A 12 -19.54 8.10 6.70
CA GLY A 12 -19.11 8.49 5.35
C GLY A 12 -17.59 8.68 5.23
N ILE A 13 -17.19 9.34 4.15
CA ILE A 13 -15.80 9.68 3.83
C ILE A 13 -15.53 11.12 4.26
N CYS A 14 -14.46 11.33 5.01
CA CYS A 14 -13.98 12.66 5.40
C CYS A 14 -12.51 12.84 5.03
N ASP A 15 -12.17 14.02 4.54
CA ASP A 15 -10.78 14.39 4.27
C ASP A 15 -10.09 14.75 5.59
N ILE A 16 -8.94 14.13 5.81
CA ILE A 16 -8.11 14.36 6.98
C ILE A 16 -6.83 15.07 6.51
N SER A 17 -6.72 16.34 6.88
CA SER A 17 -5.52 17.14 6.63
C SER A 17 -4.35 16.80 7.56
N ASP A 18 -4.64 16.20 8.72
CA ASP A 18 -3.67 15.74 9.71
C ASP A 18 -4.12 14.42 10.34
N ILE A 19 -3.31 13.37 10.18
CA ILE A 19 -3.59 12.02 10.69
C ILE A 19 -3.78 11.97 12.21
N ASN A 20 -3.30 12.98 12.93
CA ASN A 20 -3.55 13.13 14.38
C ASN A 20 -5.02 13.43 14.69
N ASN A 21 -5.80 13.95 13.73
CA ASN A 21 -7.23 14.24 13.89
C ASN A 21 -8.12 13.01 13.69
N VAL A 22 -7.56 11.82 13.41
CA VAL A 22 -8.34 10.58 13.27
C VAL A 22 -9.17 10.32 14.53
N ARG A 23 -8.68 10.73 15.71
CA ARG A 23 -9.44 10.64 16.97
C ARG A 23 -10.66 11.57 17.04
N GLU A 24 -10.57 12.76 16.45
CA GLU A 24 -11.71 13.69 16.42
C GLU A 24 -12.82 13.17 15.50
N SER A 25 -12.45 12.41 14.45
CA SER A 25 -13.39 11.70 13.59
C SER A 25 -13.92 10.38 14.18
N ALA A 26 -13.24 9.84 15.20
CA ALA A 26 -13.61 8.59 15.85
C ALA A 26 -14.65 8.82 16.96
N SER A 27 -15.84 8.23 16.80
CA SER A 27 -16.79 8.14 17.91
C SER A 27 -16.21 7.27 19.05
N ARG A 28 -16.82 7.35 20.24
CA ARG A 28 -16.47 6.48 21.40
C ARG A 28 -16.55 4.97 21.13
N GLU A 29 -17.07 4.56 19.97
CA GLU A 29 -17.32 3.18 19.58
C GLU A 29 -16.27 2.61 18.61
N ILE A 30 -15.31 3.43 18.15
CA ILE A 30 -14.24 2.95 17.26
C ILE A 30 -13.19 2.20 18.06
N THR A 31 -12.99 0.94 17.70
CA THR A 31 -12.02 0.04 18.34
C THR A 31 -10.83 -0.26 17.44
N ASP A 32 -10.96 0.00 16.15
CA ASP A 32 -10.02 -0.43 15.12
C ASP A 32 -9.76 0.66 14.08
N VAL A 33 -8.50 0.87 13.74
CA VAL A 33 -8.08 1.75 12.65
C VAL A 33 -7.19 0.97 11.69
N VAL A 34 -7.54 1.02 10.40
CA VAL A 34 -6.84 0.32 9.32
C VAL A 34 -6.17 1.36 8.44
N PHE A 35 -4.85 1.38 8.44
CA PHE A 35 -4.05 2.24 7.59
C PHE A 35 -3.89 1.60 6.21
N ASP A 36 -4.00 2.42 5.16
CA ASP A 36 -3.42 2.06 3.88
C ASP A 36 -1.92 1.84 4.05
N LEU A 37 -1.41 0.69 3.62
CA LEU A 37 -0.03 0.26 3.89
C LEU A 37 0.99 1.27 3.33
N GLN A 38 0.67 1.88 2.19
CA GLN A 38 1.47 2.92 1.53
C GLN A 38 1.59 4.22 2.36
N LEU A 39 0.69 4.46 3.32
CA LEU A 39 0.80 5.61 4.22
C LEU A 39 1.87 5.40 5.30
N LEU A 40 2.20 4.15 5.63
CA LEU A 40 3.19 3.82 6.66
C LEU A 40 4.61 3.65 6.12
N VAL A 41 4.76 3.36 4.82
CA VAL A 41 6.04 2.99 4.22
C VAL A 41 6.52 4.08 3.27
N ASP A 42 7.75 4.57 3.49
CA ASP A 42 8.43 5.45 2.54
C ASP A 42 9.08 4.60 1.42
N TRP A 43 8.29 4.35 0.40
CA TRP A 43 8.63 3.58 -0.79
C TRP A 43 8.55 4.44 -2.06
N ASP A 44 9.55 4.32 -2.93
CA ASP A 44 9.52 4.83 -4.30
C ASP A 44 10.36 3.94 -5.23
N ALA A 45 9.71 3.35 -6.23
CA ALA A 45 10.35 2.50 -7.23
C ALA A 45 11.47 3.22 -8.00
N ARG A 46 11.36 4.55 -8.22
CA ARG A 46 12.33 5.34 -8.97
C ARG A 46 13.70 5.38 -8.32
N ARG A 47 13.75 5.30 -6.98
CA ARG A 47 15.01 5.26 -6.21
C ARG A 47 15.86 4.03 -6.52
N THR A 48 15.27 2.95 -7.03
CA THR A 48 16.02 1.73 -7.42
C THR A 48 16.99 1.97 -8.59
N LEU A 49 16.73 2.99 -9.42
CA LEU A 49 17.54 3.32 -10.60
C LEU A 49 18.28 4.67 -10.49
N ALA A 50 17.87 5.54 -9.55
CA ALA A 50 18.31 6.94 -9.48
C ALA A 50 19.83 7.17 -9.25
N ALA A 51 20.52 6.23 -8.61
CA ALA A 51 21.92 6.45 -8.21
C ALA A 51 22.93 6.37 -9.38
N ASP A 52 22.65 5.53 -10.38
CA ASP A 52 23.64 5.15 -11.40
C ASP A 52 23.26 5.53 -12.82
N TYR A 53 22.02 5.96 -13.04
CA TYR A 53 21.51 6.24 -14.38
C TYR A 53 20.89 7.62 -14.44
N PRO A 54 21.10 8.35 -15.55
CA PRO A 54 20.35 9.57 -15.81
C PRO A 54 18.84 9.30 -15.79
N ASP A 55 18.05 10.29 -15.39
CA ASP A 55 16.59 10.18 -15.25
C ASP A 55 15.89 9.56 -16.47
N PHE A 56 16.37 9.87 -17.68
CA PHE A 56 15.77 9.34 -18.91
C PHE A 56 15.80 7.80 -18.99
N ILE A 57 16.74 7.12 -18.35
CA ILE A 57 16.77 5.65 -18.28
C ILE A 57 15.65 5.14 -17.38
N GLY A 58 15.40 5.81 -16.25
CA GLY A 58 14.25 5.51 -15.39
C GLY A 58 12.93 5.71 -16.13
N GLU A 59 12.82 6.76 -16.95
CA GLU A 59 11.63 7.00 -17.77
C GLU A 59 11.35 5.87 -18.77
N VAL A 60 12.39 5.19 -19.29
CA VAL A 60 12.22 4.02 -20.17
C VAL A 60 11.58 2.84 -19.43
N LEU A 61 11.67 2.74 -18.10
CA LEU A 61 10.97 1.70 -17.34
C LEU A 61 9.62 2.20 -16.81
N PHE A 62 9.59 3.35 -16.15
CA PHE A 62 8.44 3.81 -15.37
C PHE A 62 7.39 4.56 -16.20
N SER A 63 7.75 5.06 -17.39
CA SER A 63 6.84 5.81 -18.26
C SER A 63 6.59 5.10 -19.58
N PHE A 64 7.09 3.88 -19.73
CA PHE A 64 6.84 3.03 -20.88
C PHE A 64 5.43 2.44 -20.80
N GLU A 65 4.67 2.67 -21.86
CA GLU A 65 3.33 2.16 -22.20
C GLU A 65 2.43 1.75 -21.02
N PRO A 66 1.31 2.47 -20.77
CA PRO A 66 0.38 2.10 -19.69
C PRO A 66 -0.16 0.67 -19.80
N GLU A 67 -0.35 0.18 -21.03
CA GLU A 67 -0.71 -1.20 -21.32
C GLU A 67 0.56 -2.05 -21.35
N TRP A 68 0.61 -3.13 -20.57
CA TRP A 68 1.79 -3.99 -20.44
C TRP A 68 3.06 -3.33 -19.86
N GLY A 69 3.03 -2.07 -19.43
CA GLY A 69 4.17 -1.42 -18.79
C GLY A 69 4.46 -1.88 -17.36
N PHE A 70 5.33 -1.12 -16.69
CA PHE A 70 5.77 -1.39 -15.32
C PHE A 70 4.59 -1.45 -14.34
N GLU A 71 3.75 -0.41 -14.31
CA GLU A 71 2.61 -0.33 -13.40
C GLU A 71 1.62 -1.49 -13.61
N PHE A 72 1.37 -1.89 -14.86
CA PHE A 72 0.53 -3.04 -15.17
C PHE A 72 1.10 -4.33 -14.55
N HIS A 73 2.40 -4.58 -14.72
CA HIS A 73 3.07 -5.76 -14.18
C HIS A 73 3.19 -5.74 -12.65
N GLU A 74 3.43 -4.58 -12.04
CA GLU A 74 3.38 -4.44 -10.57
C GLU A 74 1.95 -4.73 -10.08
N SER A 75 0.92 -4.24 -10.77
CA SER A 75 -0.47 -4.51 -10.42
C SER A 75 -0.81 -6.02 -10.46
N LEU A 76 -0.20 -6.78 -11.38
CA LEU A 76 -0.33 -8.24 -11.46
C LEU A 76 0.42 -8.94 -10.33
N ARG A 77 1.59 -8.43 -9.92
CA ARG A 77 2.35 -8.92 -8.77
C ARG A 77 1.63 -8.66 -7.46
N GLU A 78 0.99 -7.51 -7.32
CA GLU A 78 0.08 -7.19 -6.21
C GLU A 78 -1.16 -8.10 -6.20
N ALA A 79 -1.57 -8.64 -7.35
CA ALA A 79 -2.58 -9.69 -7.45
C ALA A 79 -2.00 -11.12 -7.32
N GLY A 80 -0.73 -11.26 -6.93
CA GLY A 80 -0.09 -12.54 -6.60
C GLY A 80 0.74 -13.17 -7.72
N TRP A 81 1.03 -12.47 -8.82
CA TRP A 81 2.06 -12.95 -9.76
C TRP A 81 3.44 -12.98 -9.13
N SER A 82 4.22 -14.01 -9.47
CA SER A 82 5.63 -14.08 -9.06
C SER A 82 6.50 -13.12 -9.89
N ARG A 83 7.64 -12.72 -9.34
CA ARG A 83 8.67 -11.95 -10.04
C ARG A 83 9.09 -12.60 -11.36
N SER A 84 9.30 -13.92 -11.35
CA SER A 84 9.70 -14.65 -12.55
C SER A 84 8.64 -14.57 -13.64
N ARG A 85 7.36 -14.72 -13.28
CA ARG A 85 6.25 -14.63 -14.23
C ARG A 85 6.12 -13.22 -14.82
N ALA A 86 6.24 -12.19 -13.98
CA ALA A 86 6.21 -10.80 -14.42
C ALA A 86 7.36 -10.50 -15.39
N LEU A 87 8.59 -10.94 -15.07
CA LEU A 87 9.76 -10.75 -15.95
C LEU A 87 9.61 -11.49 -17.29
N THR A 88 9.09 -12.71 -17.31
CA THR A 88 8.84 -13.44 -18.56
C THR A 88 7.80 -12.73 -19.43
N SER A 89 6.66 -12.33 -18.84
CA SER A 89 5.62 -11.59 -19.55
C SER A 89 6.13 -10.25 -20.09
N PHE A 90 6.93 -9.53 -19.30
CA PHE A 90 7.52 -8.26 -19.70
C PHE A 90 8.51 -8.45 -20.88
N ASP A 91 9.30 -9.53 -20.86
CA ASP A 91 10.23 -9.88 -21.94
C ASP A 91 9.55 -10.23 -23.25
N GLU A 92 8.44 -10.98 -23.17
CA GLU A 92 7.64 -11.33 -24.34
C GLU A 92 7.06 -10.10 -25.05
N HIS A 93 6.72 -9.04 -24.31
CA HIS A 93 6.14 -7.82 -24.85
C HIS A 93 7.18 -6.78 -25.29
N HIS A 94 8.23 -6.57 -24.49
CA HIS A 94 9.15 -5.44 -24.63
C HIS A 94 10.55 -5.82 -25.10
N GLY A 95 10.85 -7.12 -25.12
CA GLY A 95 12.15 -7.65 -25.49
C GLY A 95 13.25 -7.40 -24.44
N PRO A 96 14.43 -8.01 -24.65
CA PRO A 96 15.44 -8.17 -23.61
C PRO A 96 16.07 -6.88 -23.11
N ALA A 97 16.11 -5.82 -23.95
CA ALA A 97 16.73 -4.55 -23.59
C ALA A 97 15.95 -3.80 -22.51
N VAL A 98 14.62 -3.73 -22.64
CA VAL A 98 13.77 -3.06 -21.64
C VAL A 98 13.60 -3.96 -20.41
N THR A 99 13.46 -5.28 -20.60
CA THR A 99 13.41 -6.24 -19.49
C THR A 99 14.64 -6.18 -18.60
N TRP A 100 15.82 -5.88 -19.16
CA TRP A 100 17.02 -5.69 -18.36
C TRP A 100 16.86 -4.58 -17.30
N LEU A 101 16.18 -3.47 -17.61
CA LEU A 101 15.87 -2.43 -16.63
C LEU A 101 14.94 -2.94 -15.52
N TYR A 102 13.94 -3.76 -15.88
CA TYR A 102 13.04 -4.34 -14.88
C TYR A 102 13.74 -5.40 -14.00
N ARG A 103 14.71 -6.13 -14.54
CA ARG A 103 15.60 -6.99 -13.73
C ARG A 103 16.44 -6.16 -12.77
N LEU A 104 17.01 -5.06 -13.24
CA LEU A 104 17.83 -4.17 -12.43
C LEU A 104 17.03 -3.52 -11.28
N TYR A 105 15.78 -3.14 -11.54
CA TYR A 105 14.82 -2.73 -10.51
C TYR A 105 14.72 -3.77 -9.39
N PHE A 106 14.59 -5.05 -9.74
CA PHE A 106 14.47 -6.14 -8.77
C PHE A 106 15.78 -6.49 -8.04
N GLU A 107 16.94 -6.30 -8.68
CA GLU A 107 18.25 -6.45 -8.05
C GLU A 107 18.48 -5.38 -6.97
N ARG A 108 17.90 -4.19 -7.17
CA ARG A 108 18.06 -3.01 -6.31
C ARG A 108 16.81 -2.66 -5.53
N PHE A 109 15.90 -3.62 -5.43
CA PHE A 109 14.55 -3.39 -4.93
C PHE A 109 14.55 -2.78 -3.52
N GLU A 110 15.49 -3.19 -2.65
CA GLU A 110 15.62 -2.65 -1.29
C GLU A 110 15.96 -1.14 -1.26
N CYS A 111 16.64 -0.60 -2.29
CA CYS A 111 16.99 0.82 -2.36
C CYS A 111 15.78 1.74 -2.49
N GLY A 112 14.60 1.21 -2.84
CA GLY A 112 13.38 2.03 -2.88
C GLY A 112 12.77 2.30 -1.51
N PHE A 113 13.15 1.55 -0.48
CA PHE A 113 12.66 1.69 0.89
C PHE A 113 13.59 2.59 1.71
N VAL A 114 13.06 3.71 2.21
CA VAL A 114 13.80 4.62 3.10
C VAL A 114 13.50 4.34 4.58
N GLY A 115 12.38 3.68 4.85
CA GLY A 115 11.91 3.36 6.19
C GLY A 115 10.43 3.63 6.36
N GLU A 116 10.00 3.75 7.60
CA GLU A 116 8.63 4.14 7.92
C GLU A 116 8.42 5.65 7.77
N ARG A 117 7.21 6.07 7.37
CA ARG A 117 6.86 7.50 7.33
C ARG A 117 6.61 7.98 8.75
N ALA A 118 7.42 8.93 9.22
CA ALA A 118 7.45 9.37 10.62
C ALA A 118 6.08 9.82 11.14
N ASP A 119 5.38 10.71 10.41
CA ASP A 119 4.11 11.28 10.85
C ASP A 119 3.01 10.22 10.99
N ALA A 120 2.85 9.36 9.97
CA ALA A 120 1.85 8.29 9.99
C ALA A 120 2.16 7.23 11.05
N SER A 121 3.44 6.91 11.26
CA SER A 121 3.88 5.94 12.26
C SER A 121 3.73 6.48 13.68
N ALA A 122 3.95 7.78 13.89
CA ALA A 122 3.68 8.44 15.17
C ALA A 122 2.18 8.37 15.52
N ALA A 123 1.30 8.71 14.57
CA ALA A 123 -0.15 8.63 14.77
C ALA A 123 -0.64 7.20 15.03
N ALA A 124 -0.08 6.20 14.33
CA ALA A 124 -0.36 4.79 14.60
C ALA A 124 0.03 4.40 16.03
N ARG A 125 1.22 4.81 16.51
CA ARG A 125 1.66 4.54 17.88
C ARG A 125 0.82 5.24 18.92
N GLU A 126 0.37 6.47 18.66
CA GLU A 126 -0.54 7.17 19.54
C GLU A 126 -1.87 6.41 19.70
N LEU A 127 -2.46 5.93 18.59
CA LEU A 127 -3.68 5.10 18.62
C LEU A 127 -3.46 3.83 19.46
N ILE A 128 -2.34 3.12 19.24
CA ILE A 128 -1.97 1.93 20.03
C ILE A 128 -1.87 2.28 21.52
N ALA A 129 -1.22 3.40 21.86
CA ALA A 129 -1.06 3.86 23.24
C ALA A 129 -2.38 4.29 23.92
N SER A 130 -3.49 4.35 23.19
CA SER A 130 -4.84 4.57 23.76
C SER A 130 -5.78 3.40 23.52
N ASP A 131 -5.22 2.19 23.47
CA ASP A 131 -5.97 0.93 23.40
C ASP A 131 -6.84 0.78 22.14
N VAL A 132 -6.53 1.52 21.07
CA VAL A 132 -7.11 1.31 19.74
C VAL A 132 -6.26 0.29 19.01
N ARG A 133 -6.88 -0.75 18.44
CA ARG A 133 -6.18 -1.73 17.62
C ARG A 133 -5.86 -1.12 16.26
N VAL A 134 -4.63 -1.26 15.82
CA VAL A 134 -4.16 -0.69 14.55
C VAL A 134 -3.73 -1.78 13.61
N TRP A 135 -4.15 -1.66 12.35
CA TRP A 135 -3.92 -2.61 11.29
C TRP A 135 -3.40 -1.90 10.04
N ALA A 136 -2.85 -2.65 9.10
CA ALA A 136 -2.55 -2.15 7.77
C ALA A 136 -3.10 -3.06 6.66
N LEU A 137 -3.63 -2.46 5.60
CA LEU A 137 -4.11 -3.13 4.40
C LEU A 137 -3.66 -2.33 3.17
N GLY A 138 -2.97 -2.96 2.23
CA GLY A 138 -2.58 -2.27 1.00
C GLY A 138 -2.28 -3.19 -0.18
N ASN A 139 -2.20 -2.59 -1.35
CA ASN A 139 -1.75 -3.28 -2.55
C ASN A 139 -0.25 -3.52 -2.43
N ALA A 140 0.19 -4.76 -2.32
CA ALA A 140 1.61 -5.07 -2.24
C ALA A 140 1.86 -6.50 -2.72
N SER A 141 3.03 -6.70 -3.32
CA SER A 141 3.57 -8.02 -3.64
C SER A 141 4.30 -8.62 -2.44
N SER A 142 4.55 -9.93 -2.48
CA SER A 142 5.21 -10.64 -1.36
C SER A 142 6.61 -10.11 -1.04
N ASP A 143 7.44 -9.87 -2.05
CA ASP A 143 8.77 -9.29 -1.88
C ASP A 143 8.72 -7.82 -1.43
N TRP A 144 7.72 -7.04 -1.85
CA TRP A 144 7.48 -5.69 -1.34
C TRP A 144 7.22 -5.71 0.18
N LEU A 145 6.28 -6.54 0.63
CA LEU A 145 5.95 -6.64 2.06
C LEU A 145 7.15 -7.11 2.88
N ASN A 146 7.93 -8.08 2.36
CA ASN A 146 9.14 -8.56 3.02
C ASN A 146 10.19 -7.45 3.19
N CYS A 147 10.38 -6.59 2.17
CA CYS A 147 11.31 -5.48 2.26
C CYS A 147 10.81 -4.41 3.25
N ALA A 148 9.52 -4.03 3.15
CA ALA A 148 8.91 -3.08 4.08
C ALA A 148 9.07 -3.50 5.54
N ARG A 149 8.88 -4.80 5.86
CA ARG A 149 9.06 -5.30 7.23
C ARG A 149 10.50 -5.21 7.75
N LYS A 150 11.51 -5.23 6.87
CA LYS A 150 12.92 -5.05 7.27
C LYS A 150 13.23 -3.60 7.64
N THR A 151 12.60 -2.64 6.96
CA THR A 151 12.93 -1.21 7.06
C THR A 151 11.97 -0.41 7.94
N CYS A 152 10.77 -0.94 8.22
CA CYS A 152 9.68 -0.22 8.90
C CYS A 152 9.28 -0.94 10.20
N PRO A 153 9.92 -0.63 11.35
CA PRO A 153 9.59 -1.22 12.64
C PRO A 153 8.10 -1.15 13.02
N ILE A 154 7.40 -0.07 12.66
CA ILE A 154 5.97 0.11 12.93
C ILE A 154 5.12 -1.08 12.47
N LEU A 155 5.49 -1.75 11.37
CA LEU A 155 4.72 -2.90 10.83
C LEU A 155 4.76 -4.13 11.74
N GLY A 156 5.72 -4.19 12.67
CA GLY A 156 5.81 -5.22 13.72
C GLY A 156 5.07 -4.85 15.00
N GLU A 157 4.64 -3.59 15.15
CA GLU A 157 3.92 -3.07 16.31
C GLU A 157 2.39 -3.16 16.12
N LEU A 158 1.92 -3.30 14.87
CA LEU A 158 0.50 -3.39 14.53
C LEU A 158 -0.12 -4.74 14.92
N ASN A 159 -1.45 -4.76 15.10
CA ASN A 159 -2.21 -5.99 15.33
C ASN A 159 -2.17 -6.95 14.12
N GLY A 160 -2.01 -6.41 12.91
CA GLY A 160 -1.83 -7.20 11.70
C GLY A 160 -1.60 -6.33 10.47
N VAL A 161 -0.93 -6.93 9.48
CA VAL A 161 -0.67 -6.31 8.18
C VAL A 161 -1.10 -7.30 7.10
N CYS A 162 -1.97 -6.85 6.20
CA CYS A 162 -2.47 -7.61 5.06
C CYS A 162 -2.01 -6.96 3.76
N ALA A 163 -1.55 -7.78 2.83
CA ALA A 163 -1.15 -7.34 1.50
C ALA A 163 -1.99 -8.06 0.44
N SER A 164 -2.40 -7.32 -0.60
CA SER A 164 -3.28 -7.80 -1.67
C SER A 164 -2.88 -9.14 -2.27
N TYR A 165 -1.57 -9.42 -2.41
CA TYR A 165 -1.07 -10.66 -3.03
C TYR A 165 -1.56 -11.94 -2.32
N GLU A 166 -1.86 -11.85 -1.02
CA GLU A 166 -2.31 -12.98 -0.19
C GLU A 166 -3.74 -13.43 -0.57
N SER A 167 -4.54 -12.51 -1.10
CA SER A 167 -5.94 -12.75 -1.48
C SER A 167 -6.18 -12.81 -2.99
N HIS A 168 -5.17 -12.47 -3.79
CA HIS A 168 -5.29 -12.28 -5.25
C HIS A 168 -6.31 -11.20 -5.66
N LEU A 169 -6.77 -10.37 -4.71
CA LEU A 169 -7.65 -9.23 -4.91
C LEU A 169 -6.88 -7.95 -4.64
N ARG A 170 -7.25 -6.86 -5.31
CA ARG A 170 -6.53 -5.59 -5.23
C ARG A 170 -7.51 -4.43 -5.03
N LYS A 171 -7.13 -3.40 -4.26
CA LYS A 171 -7.87 -2.13 -4.24
C LYS A 171 -7.98 -1.58 -5.68
N PRO A 172 -9.13 -1.02 -6.10
CA PRO A 172 -10.32 -0.68 -5.30
C PRO A 172 -11.43 -1.77 -5.32
N ASP A 173 -11.09 -3.06 -5.40
CA ASP A 173 -12.10 -4.12 -5.25
C ASP A 173 -12.57 -4.21 -3.78
N VAL A 174 -13.86 -3.98 -3.53
CA VAL A 174 -14.48 -4.06 -2.20
C VAL A 174 -14.33 -5.46 -1.57
N MET A 175 -14.19 -6.52 -2.37
CA MET A 175 -14.02 -7.87 -1.88
C MET A 175 -12.72 -8.05 -1.09
N LEU A 176 -11.66 -7.27 -1.40
CA LEU A 176 -10.43 -7.26 -0.61
C LEU A 176 -10.70 -6.79 0.82
N TYR A 177 -11.45 -5.71 0.98
CA TYR A 177 -11.81 -5.16 2.29
C TYR A 177 -12.68 -6.12 3.10
N ARG A 178 -13.66 -6.76 2.44
CA ARG A 178 -14.52 -7.76 3.09
C ARG A 178 -13.73 -8.97 3.57
N ALA A 179 -12.82 -9.48 2.73
CA ALA A 179 -11.93 -10.57 3.08
C ALA A 179 -11.02 -10.20 4.26
N PHE A 180 -10.45 -8.99 4.24
CA PHE A 180 -9.63 -8.48 5.33
C PHE A 180 -10.39 -8.40 6.66
N LEU A 181 -11.59 -7.79 6.70
CA LEU A 181 -12.42 -7.71 7.91
C LEU A 181 -12.74 -9.11 8.45
N GLN A 182 -13.11 -10.05 7.57
CA GLN A 182 -13.41 -11.41 7.95
C GLN A 182 -12.19 -12.13 8.56
N GLN A 183 -11.03 -12.02 7.92
CA GLN A 183 -9.79 -12.67 8.37
C GLN A 183 -9.29 -12.08 9.70
N ALA A 184 -9.38 -10.76 9.86
CA ALA A 184 -8.94 -10.06 11.06
C ALA A 184 -9.98 -10.07 12.20
N GLY A 185 -11.19 -10.59 11.95
CA GLY A 185 -12.27 -10.61 12.94
C GLY A 185 -12.77 -9.22 13.32
N LEU A 186 -12.82 -8.31 12.34
CA LEU A 186 -13.19 -6.91 12.53
C LEU A 186 -14.65 -6.67 12.15
N SER A 187 -15.31 -5.76 12.89
CA SER A 187 -16.63 -5.23 12.53
C SER A 187 -16.45 -3.93 11.76
N ALA A 188 -17.09 -3.82 10.58
CA ALA A 188 -17.07 -2.56 9.83
C ALA A 188 -17.56 -1.40 10.70
N ALA A 189 -18.64 -1.60 11.49
CA ALA A 189 -19.26 -0.55 12.29
C ALA A 189 -18.32 0.11 13.33
N SER A 190 -17.29 -0.61 13.82
CA SER A 190 -16.32 -0.10 14.80
C SER A 190 -14.92 0.10 14.21
N THR A 191 -14.79 0.06 12.88
CA THR A 191 -13.52 0.20 12.15
C THR A 191 -13.52 1.48 11.33
N ILE A 192 -12.40 2.22 11.34
CA ILE A 192 -12.11 3.30 10.39
C ILE A 192 -11.00 2.85 9.43
N PHE A 193 -11.15 3.13 8.13
CA PHE A 193 -10.09 2.97 7.14
C PHE A 193 -9.46 4.33 6.80
N LEU A 194 -8.14 4.43 6.78
CA LEU A 194 -7.38 5.60 6.35
C LEU A 194 -6.75 5.31 4.98
N GLU A 195 -7.23 5.95 3.93
CA GLU A 195 -6.84 5.68 2.54
C GLU A 195 -6.14 6.88 1.90
N GLY A 196 -5.08 6.62 1.12
CA GLY A 196 -4.39 7.65 0.32
C GLY A 196 -4.95 7.83 -1.10
N ASP A 197 -5.84 6.94 -1.56
CA ASP A 197 -6.46 6.99 -2.90
C ASP A 197 -8.00 7.10 -2.79
N SER A 198 -8.58 8.05 -3.53
CA SER A 198 -10.02 8.33 -3.49
C SER A 198 -10.89 7.18 -3.98
N ARG A 199 -10.41 6.35 -4.91
CA ARG A 199 -11.16 5.19 -5.42
C ARG A 199 -11.14 4.07 -4.39
N ALA A 200 -10.01 3.85 -3.74
CA ALA A 200 -9.89 2.94 -2.59
C ALA A 200 -10.82 3.37 -1.44
N ALA A 201 -10.82 4.66 -1.08
CA ALA A 201 -11.74 5.20 -0.08
C ALA A 201 -13.22 4.99 -0.45
N SER A 202 -13.57 5.23 -1.72
CA SER A 202 -14.92 5.00 -2.23
C SER A 202 -15.31 3.51 -2.13
N ALA A 203 -14.41 2.59 -2.45
CA ALA A 203 -14.66 1.15 -2.33
C ALA A 203 -14.84 0.71 -0.87
N ALA A 204 -13.99 1.22 0.04
CA ALA A 204 -14.12 0.94 1.47
C ALA A 204 -15.46 1.43 2.04
N SER A 205 -16.01 2.53 1.51
CA SER A 205 -17.30 3.07 1.99
C SER A 205 -18.49 2.14 1.75
N LEU A 206 -18.37 1.22 0.77
CA LEU A 206 -19.38 0.20 0.47
C LEU A 206 -19.49 -0.88 1.55
N LEU A 207 -18.59 -0.90 2.54
CA LEU A 207 -18.67 -1.79 3.71
C LEU A 207 -19.75 -1.34 4.71
N TYR A 208 -20.16 -0.07 4.64
CA TYR A 208 -21.08 0.57 5.58
C TYR A 208 -22.50 0.75 5.00
N SER A 209 -22.73 0.24 3.78
CA SER A 209 -24.01 0.31 3.06
C SER A 209 -24.96 -0.83 3.40
#